data_AF-A0AAU2MZN8-F1
#
_entry.id   AF-A0AAU2MZN8-F1
#
_cell.length_a   1.000
_cell.length_b   1.000
_cell.length_c   1.000
_cell.angle_alpha   90.00
_cell.angle_beta   90.00
_cell.angle_gamma   90.00
#
_symmetry.space_group_name_H-M   'P 1'
#
loop_
_entity.id
_entity.type
_entity.pdbx_description
1 polymer ?
#
loop_
_entity_poly.entity_id
_entity_poly.type
_entity_poly.pdbx_seq_one_letter_code
_entity_poly.pdbx_strand_id
1 'polypeptide(L)'
;MLLRHGLGRALVDREGIVVRGLRPPRRLAWDGIHDIRCVAVPAGRGWGPGTVTYAYRTDGRRVLLLCVDDEELPALEPELAFLRALLVRRRSAGRVPDPRAEPRIALQNAREEAWDRWFDGWRSYVLIFGVAAAVLAGIVLTTWLGGPA
;
A
#
# COMPACT_ATOMS: atom_id res chain seq x y z
N MET A 1 -23.63 -23.48 -5.56
CA MET A 1 -22.99 -22.75 -6.67
C MET A 1 -22.00 -21.73 -6.11
N LEU A 2 -20.71 -22.08 -6.09
CA LEU A 2 -19.60 -21.26 -5.56
C LEU A 2 -19.12 -20.30 -6.66
N LEU A 3 -19.53 -19.03 -6.62
CA LEU A 3 -18.97 -17.99 -7.49
C LEU A 3 -17.56 -17.67 -6.97
N ARG A 4 -16.54 -18.20 -7.66
CA ARG A 4 -15.16 -17.73 -7.56
C ARG A 4 -15.01 -16.61 -8.57
N HIS A 5 -14.87 -15.37 -8.11
CA HIS A 5 -14.55 -14.22 -8.98
C HIS A 5 -13.05 -13.96 -8.90
N GLY A 6 -12.37 -13.97 -10.04
CA GLY A 6 -10.95 -13.66 -10.13
C GLY A 6 -10.76 -12.16 -10.35
N LEU A 7 -9.94 -11.53 -9.51
CA LEU A 7 -9.55 -10.12 -9.63
C LEU A 7 -8.03 -10.05 -9.72
N GLY A 8 -7.51 -10.12 -10.95
CA GLY A 8 -6.07 -10.29 -11.18
C GLY A 8 -5.58 -11.57 -10.47
N ARG A 9 -4.70 -11.41 -9.47
CA ARG A 9 -4.20 -12.52 -8.63
C ARG A 9 -4.99 -12.73 -7.34
N ALA A 10 -5.97 -11.88 -7.01
CA ALA A 10 -6.87 -12.12 -5.89
C ALA A 10 -8.00 -13.08 -6.30
N LEU A 11 -8.33 -14.03 -5.43
CA LEU A 11 -9.49 -14.89 -5.57
C LEU A 11 -10.53 -14.52 -4.53
N VAL A 12 -11.72 -14.20 -4.99
CA VAL A 12 -12.85 -13.84 -4.15
C VAL A 12 -13.79 -15.04 -4.05
N ASP A 13 -14.08 -15.47 -2.83
CA ASP A 13 -15.01 -16.56 -2.57
C ASP A 13 -16.07 -16.19 -1.50
N ARG A 14 -16.86 -17.18 -1.08
CA ARG A 14 -17.94 -16.97 -0.11
C ARG A 14 -17.43 -16.63 1.29
N GLU A 15 -16.24 -17.06 1.63
CA GLU A 15 -15.65 -16.94 2.97
C GLU A 15 -14.74 -15.71 3.06
N GLY A 16 -14.16 -15.26 1.94
CA GLY A 16 -13.32 -14.07 1.93
C GLY A 16 -12.62 -13.76 0.61
N ILE A 17 -11.54 -12.99 0.74
CA ILE A 17 -10.58 -12.67 -0.32
C ILE A 17 -9.29 -13.43 -0.03
N VAL A 18 -8.79 -14.17 -1.01
CA VAL A 18 -7.49 -14.85 -0.97
C VAL A 18 -6.55 -14.09 -1.88
N VAL A 19 -5.54 -13.45 -1.29
CA VAL A 19 -4.50 -12.75 -2.05
C VAL A 19 -3.43 -13.77 -2.44
N ARG A 20 -3.31 -14.07 -3.75
CA ARG A 20 -2.28 -14.97 -4.28
C ARG A 20 -1.07 -14.14 -4.73
N GLY A 21 0.13 -14.69 -4.60
CA GLY A 21 1.39 -14.02 -4.94
C GLY A 21 2.26 -13.69 -3.72
N LEU A 22 1.70 -13.75 -2.51
CA LEU A 22 2.46 -13.82 -1.27
C LEU A 22 2.67 -15.29 -0.88
N ARG A 23 3.86 -15.66 -0.38
CA ARG A 23 4.11 -16.95 0.28
C ARG A 23 4.30 -16.74 1.78
N PRO A 24 3.41 -17.27 2.65
CA PRO A 24 2.19 -18.00 2.33
C PRO A 24 1.05 -17.08 1.83
N PRO A 25 0.07 -17.62 1.05
CA PRO A 25 -1.09 -16.86 0.61
C PRO A 25 -1.87 -16.35 1.82
N ARG A 26 -2.30 -15.09 1.77
CA ARG A 26 -3.08 -14.49 2.86
C ARG A 26 -4.56 -14.57 2.56
N ARG A 27 -5.30 -15.12 3.51
CA ARG A 27 -6.76 -15.15 3.47
C ARG A 27 -7.33 -14.07 4.37
N LEU A 28 -8.21 -13.26 3.80
CA LEU A 28 -8.96 -12.22 4.48
C LEU A 28 -10.42 -12.65 4.52
N ALA A 29 -10.87 -13.14 5.68
CA ALA A 29 -12.28 -13.44 5.88
C ALA A 29 -13.11 -12.16 5.77
N TRP A 30 -14.30 -12.24 5.18
CA TRP A 30 -15.21 -11.09 5.08
C TRP A 30 -15.48 -10.44 6.44
N ASP A 31 -15.59 -11.25 7.51
CA ASP A 31 -15.79 -10.78 8.88
C ASP A 31 -14.57 -10.02 9.43
N GLY A 32 -13.39 -10.24 8.85
CA GLY A 32 -12.19 -9.49 9.20
C GLY A 32 -12.09 -8.14 8.51
N ILE A 33 -12.93 -7.85 7.50
CA ILE A 33 -12.81 -6.66 6.64
C ILE A 33 -13.82 -5.58 7.07
N HIS A 34 -13.31 -4.39 7.33
CA HIS A 34 -14.07 -3.18 7.59
C HIS A 34 -14.36 -2.42 6.29
N ASP A 35 -13.37 -2.24 5.43
CA ASP A 35 -13.51 -1.46 4.21
C ASP A 35 -12.47 -1.85 3.16
N ILE A 36 -12.68 -1.45 1.91
CA ILE A 36 -11.76 -1.66 0.78
C ILE A 36 -11.60 -0.33 0.05
N ARG A 37 -10.37 0.20 0.00
CA ARG A 37 -10.07 1.51 -0.60
C ARG A 37 -8.86 1.46 -1.52
N CYS A 38 -8.92 2.27 -2.57
CA CYS A 38 -7.74 2.64 -3.35
C CYS A 38 -7.00 3.79 -2.70
N VAL A 39 -5.68 3.76 -2.84
CA VAL A 39 -4.78 4.81 -2.42
C VAL A 39 -3.82 5.08 -3.57
N ALA A 40 -3.68 6.35 -3.95
CA ALA A 40 -2.69 6.77 -4.93
C ALA A 40 -1.29 6.55 -4.35
N VAL A 41 -0.40 5.98 -5.15
CA VAL A 41 1.01 5.88 -4.81
C VAL A 41 1.66 7.23 -5.10
N PRO A 42 2.40 7.83 -4.14
CA PRO A 42 3.09 9.10 -4.39
C PRO A 42 4.01 9.04 -5.61
N ALA A 43 3.94 10.07 -6.45
CA ALA A 43 4.79 10.19 -7.62
C ALA A 43 6.28 10.10 -7.22
N GLY A 44 7.06 9.31 -7.98
CA GLY A 44 8.51 9.15 -7.75
C GLY A 44 8.93 7.94 -6.90
N ARG A 45 8.00 7.07 -6.46
CA ARG A 45 8.32 5.80 -5.76
C ARG A 45 8.77 4.64 -6.67
N GLY A 46 8.98 4.85 -7.98
CA GLY A 46 9.58 3.88 -8.90
C GLY A 46 8.64 3.36 -9.99
N TRP A 47 9.00 2.24 -10.61
CA TRP A 47 8.15 1.50 -11.56
C TRP A 47 7.14 0.64 -10.79
N GLY A 48 5.85 0.84 -11.05
CA GLY A 48 4.74 0.12 -10.44
C GLY A 48 3.43 0.92 -10.52
N PRO A 49 2.33 0.36 -9.98
CA PRO A 49 1.00 0.92 -10.17
C PRO A 49 0.86 2.32 -9.56
N GLY A 50 0.13 3.18 -10.27
CA GLY A 50 -0.22 4.51 -9.79
C GLY A 50 -1.21 4.45 -8.62
N THR A 51 -1.97 3.36 -8.54
CA THR A 51 -3.00 3.14 -7.52
C THR A 51 -2.95 1.73 -6.97
N VAL A 52 -2.94 1.60 -5.64
CA VAL A 52 -3.00 0.29 -4.97
C VAL A 52 -4.25 0.14 -4.13
N THR A 53 -4.77 -1.08 -4.04
CA THR A 53 -5.95 -1.39 -3.22
C THR A 53 -5.59 -1.99 -1.88
N TYR A 54 -6.16 -1.45 -0.81
CA TYR A 54 -6.06 -1.99 0.54
C TYR A 54 -7.41 -2.49 1.06
N ALA A 55 -7.39 -3.66 1.68
CA ALA A 55 -8.44 -4.12 2.57
C ALA A 55 -8.11 -3.66 4.00
N TYR A 56 -8.96 -2.81 4.57
CA TYR A 56 -8.89 -2.37 5.95
C TYR A 56 -9.60 -3.37 6.83
N ARG A 57 -8.89 -3.88 7.83
CA ARG A 57 -9.40 -4.86 8.77
C ARG A 57 -10.09 -4.16 9.94
N THR A 58 -10.98 -4.88 10.60
CA THR A 58 -11.66 -4.40 11.81
C THR A 58 -10.73 -4.20 13.01
N ASP A 59 -9.48 -4.72 12.95
CA ASP A 59 -8.45 -4.44 13.95
C ASP A 59 -7.74 -3.09 13.73
N GLY A 60 -8.01 -2.41 12.61
CA GLY A 60 -7.36 -1.16 12.20
C GLY A 60 -6.23 -1.35 11.19
N ARG A 61 -5.77 -2.59 10.96
CA ARG A 61 -4.65 -2.87 10.04
C ARG A 61 -5.12 -2.84 8.60
N ARG A 62 -4.27 -2.42 7.68
CA ARG A 62 -4.49 -2.56 6.23
C ARG A 62 -3.72 -3.75 5.65
N VAL A 63 -4.29 -4.39 4.64
CA VAL A 63 -3.66 -5.47 3.88
C VAL A 63 -3.74 -5.14 2.40
N LEU A 64 -2.58 -5.08 1.75
CA LEU A 64 -2.49 -4.87 0.32
C LEU A 64 -3.15 -6.03 -0.43
N LEU A 65 -4.09 -5.71 -1.30
CA LEU A 65 -4.66 -6.65 -2.25
C LEU A 65 -3.77 -6.65 -3.49
N LEU A 66 -2.75 -7.51 -3.47
CA LEU A 66 -1.76 -7.63 -4.55
C LEU A 66 -2.47 -7.89 -5.89
N CYS A 67 -2.09 -7.14 -6.94
CA CYS A 67 -2.66 -7.23 -8.29
C CYS A 67 -4.14 -6.84 -8.38
N VAL A 68 -4.64 -6.06 -7.40
CA VAL A 68 -5.90 -5.31 -7.51
C VAL A 68 -5.52 -3.84 -7.59
N ASP A 69 -5.03 -3.45 -8.75
CA ASP A 69 -4.43 -2.13 -9.03
C ASP A 69 -4.75 -1.73 -10.48
N ASP A 70 -4.34 -0.50 -10.84
CA ASP A 70 -4.61 0.09 -12.14
C ASP A 70 -3.76 -0.49 -13.28
N GLU A 71 -2.71 -1.25 -12.97
CA GLU A 71 -1.92 -1.98 -13.97
C GLU A 71 -2.54 -3.32 -14.34
N GLU A 72 -3.00 -4.09 -13.35
CA GLU A 72 -3.54 -5.44 -13.55
C GLU A 72 -5.04 -5.45 -13.88
N LEU A 73 -5.77 -4.40 -13.52
CA LEU A 73 -7.20 -4.25 -13.80
C LEU A 73 -7.47 -3.00 -14.66
N PRO A 74 -7.79 -3.16 -15.96
CA PRO A 74 -8.08 -2.04 -16.87
C PRO A 74 -9.24 -1.16 -16.40
N ALA A 75 -10.16 -1.72 -15.61
CA ALA A 75 -11.30 -1.04 -15.01
C ALA A 75 -11.37 -1.35 -13.51
N LEU A 76 -10.49 -0.71 -12.74
CA LEU A 76 -10.35 -0.93 -11.30
C LEU A 76 -11.61 -0.52 -10.49
N GLU A 77 -12.21 0.63 -10.80
CA GLU A 77 -13.34 1.16 -10.00
C GLU A 77 -14.60 0.26 -10.05
N PRO A 78 -15.04 -0.29 -11.21
CA PRO A 78 -16.13 -1.25 -11.25
C PRO A 78 -15.89 -2.51 -10.38
N GLU A 79 -14.67 -3.04 -10.38
CA GLU A 79 -14.33 -4.22 -9.57
C GLU A 79 -14.32 -3.89 -8.08
N LEU A 80 -13.87 -2.70 -7.70
CA LEU A 80 -13.97 -2.21 -6.33
C LEU A 80 -15.41 -2.00 -5.89
N ALA A 81 -16.26 -1.44 -6.77
CA ALA A 81 -17.68 -1.29 -6.50
C ALA A 81 -18.33 -2.66 -6.26
N PHE A 82 -17.97 -3.67 -7.05
CA PHE A 82 -18.40 -5.05 -6.83
C PHE A 82 -17.94 -5.60 -5.48
N LEU A 83 -16.66 -5.44 -5.13
CA LEU A 83 -16.11 -5.87 -3.84
C LEU A 83 -16.78 -5.20 -2.65
N ARG A 84 -17.00 -3.89 -2.72
CA ARG A 84 -17.70 -3.10 -1.69
C ARG A 84 -19.15 -3.54 -1.56
N ALA A 85 -19.85 -3.74 -2.67
CA ALA A 85 -21.23 -4.24 -2.66
C ALA A 85 -21.32 -5.65 -2.03
N LEU A 86 -20.37 -6.52 -2.35
CA LEU A 86 -20.28 -7.85 -1.75
C LEU A 86 -20.01 -7.77 -0.24
N LEU A 87 -19.10 -6.91 0.19
CA LEU A 87 -18.82 -6.66 1.60
C LEU A 87 -20.07 -6.15 2.34
N VAL A 88 -20.79 -5.16 1.79
CA VAL A 88 -22.03 -4.63 2.36
C VAL A 88 -23.09 -5.72 2.47
N ARG A 89 -23.31 -6.50 1.40
CA ARG A 89 -24.28 -7.61 1.39
C ARG A 89 -23.95 -8.69 2.43
N ARG A 90 -22.67 -8.93 2.69
CA ARG A 90 -22.22 -9.89 3.71
C ARG A 90 -22.38 -9.33 5.12
N ARG A 91 -22.16 -8.03 5.30
CA ARG A 91 -22.35 -7.34 6.58
C ARG A 91 -23.83 -7.25 6.99
N SER A 92 -24.73 -6.97 6.05
CA SER A 92 -26.17 -6.89 6.31
C SER A 92 -26.81 -8.21 6.72
N ALA A 93 -26.09 -9.33 6.61
CA ALA A 93 -26.52 -10.65 7.10
C ALA A 93 -26.37 -10.85 8.63
N GLY A 94 -26.09 -9.79 9.40
CA GLY A 94 -26.14 -9.85 10.87
C GLY A 94 -25.09 -9.03 11.62
N ARG A 95 -24.34 -8.15 10.95
CA ARG A 95 -23.23 -7.41 11.57
C ARG A 95 -23.47 -5.91 11.58
N VAL A 96 -23.36 -5.33 12.78
CA VAL A 96 -23.29 -3.87 12.97
C VAL A 96 -21.85 -3.40 12.74
N PRO A 97 -21.59 -2.33 11.95
CA PRO A 97 -20.27 -1.73 11.82
C PRO A 97 -19.68 -1.38 13.20
N ASP A 98 -18.42 -1.72 13.45
CA ASP A 98 -17.75 -1.28 14.69
C ASP A 98 -17.41 0.21 14.56
N PRO A 99 -18.01 1.10 15.36
CA PRO A 99 -17.74 2.54 15.30
C PRO A 99 -16.28 2.88 15.66
N ARG A 100 -15.55 1.97 16.31
CA ARG A 100 -14.13 2.15 16.66
C ARG A 100 -13.17 1.67 15.57
N ALA A 101 -13.64 1.08 14.48
CA ALA A 101 -12.76 0.66 13.39
C ALA A 101 -12.17 1.87 12.64
N GLU A 102 -13.01 2.85 12.27
CA GLU A 102 -12.57 4.03 11.52
C GLU A 102 -11.52 4.88 12.28
N PRO A 103 -11.70 5.19 13.59
CA PRO A 103 -10.68 5.91 14.35
C PRO A 103 -9.36 5.15 14.45
N ARG A 104 -9.39 3.81 14.53
CA ARG A 104 -8.17 2.99 14.57
C ARG A 104 -7.44 3.00 13.25
N ILE A 105 -8.17 2.90 12.14
CA ILE A 105 -7.63 3.04 10.78
C ILE A 105 -7.00 4.43 10.61
N ALA A 106 -7.69 5.49 11.01
CA ALA A 106 -7.20 6.85 10.90
C ALA A 106 -5.90 7.06 11.71
N LEU A 107 -5.86 6.57 12.95
CA LEU A 107 -4.66 6.66 13.79
C LEU A 107 -3.48 5.91 13.19
N GLN A 108 -3.73 4.73 12.62
CA GLN A 108 -2.66 3.93 12.00
C GLN A 108 -2.16 4.58 10.72
N ASN A 109 -3.05 5.09 9.86
CA ASN A 109 -2.67 5.86 8.67
C ASN A 109 -1.84 7.10 9.04
N ALA A 110 -2.25 7.85 10.05
CA ALA A 110 -1.50 9.03 10.52
C ALA A 110 -0.10 8.66 11.04
N ARG A 111 0.04 7.52 11.71
CA ARG A 111 1.35 7.00 12.15
C ARG A 111 2.22 6.60 10.97
N GLU A 112 1.65 5.92 9.98
CA GLU A 112 2.36 5.49 8.78
C GLU A 112 2.80 6.70 7.94
N GLU A 113 1.94 7.71 7.76
CA GLU A 113 2.30 8.99 7.12
C GLU A 113 3.39 9.76 7.87
N ALA A 114 3.40 9.71 9.21
CA ALA A 114 4.46 10.28 10.01
C ALA A 114 5.79 9.54 9.80
N TRP A 115 5.76 8.21 9.76
CA TRP A 115 6.93 7.39 9.46
C TRP A 115 7.46 7.61 8.04
N ASP A 116 6.59 7.60 7.03
CA ASP A 116 6.96 7.84 5.63
C ASP A 116 7.63 9.21 5.48
N ARG A 117 7.06 10.27 6.06
CA ARG A 117 7.66 11.62 6.05
C ARG A 117 9.01 11.66 6.75
N TRP A 118 9.16 10.97 7.88
CA TRP A 118 10.43 10.90 8.60
C TRP A 118 11.51 10.20 7.77
N PHE A 119 11.18 9.05 7.16
CA PHE A 119 12.10 8.30 6.30
C PHE A 119 12.47 9.08 5.03
N ASP A 120 11.52 9.76 4.40
CA ASP A 120 11.80 10.60 3.23
C ASP A 120 12.69 11.79 3.57
N GLY A 121 12.47 12.43 4.72
CA GLY A 121 13.36 13.47 5.25
C GLY A 121 14.77 12.96 5.51
N TRP A 122 14.90 11.81 6.18
CA TRP A 122 16.19 11.15 6.42
C TRP A 122 16.92 10.80 5.12
N ARG A 123 16.22 10.20 4.15
CA ARG A 123 16.79 9.84 2.84
C ARG A 123 17.29 11.08 2.11
N SER A 124 16.52 12.15 2.14
CA SER A 124 16.89 13.43 1.53
C SER A 124 18.13 14.04 2.20
N TYR A 125 18.20 13.98 3.53
CA TYR A 125 19.37 14.40 4.31
C TYR A 125 20.63 13.62 3.89
N VAL A 126 20.59 12.28 3.92
CA VAL A 126 21.75 11.45 3.55
C VAL A 126 22.20 11.72 2.11
N LEU A 127 21.28 11.92 1.17
CA LEU A 127 21.60 12.23 -0.22
C LEU A 127 22.33 13.58 -0.34
N ILE A 128 21.80 14.64 0.27
CA ILE A 128 22.39 15.99 0.22
C ILE A 128 23.79 15.98 0.83
N PHE A 129 23.93 15.44 2.03
CA PHE A 129 25.22 15.42 2.74
C PHE A 129 26.23 14.49 2.07
N GLY A 130 25.79 13.34 1.53
CA GLY A 130 26.64 12.43 0.77
C GLY A 130 27.21 13.07 -0.50
N VAL A 131 26.36 13.78 -1.26
CA VAL A 131 26.81 14.54 -2.46
C VAL A 131 27.77 15.66 -2.07
N ALA A 132 27.46 16.45 -1.05
CA ALA A 132 28.34 17.52 -0.59
C ALA A 132 29.72 16.99 -0.15
N ALA A 133 29.74 15.88 0.60
CA ALA A 133 30.98 15.22 1.01
C ALA A 133 31.78 14.70 -0.19
N ALA A 134 31.13 14.10 -1.19
CA ALA A 134 31.78 13.63 -2.41
C ALA A 134 32.38 14.79 -3.23
N VAL A 135 31.68 15.92 -3.35
CA VAL A 135 32.17 17.13 -4.02
C VAL A 135 33.39 17.69 -3.29
N LEU A 136 33.32 17.81 -1.96
CA LEU A 136 34.44 18.28 -1.15
C LEU A 136 35.66 17.35 -1.26
N ALA A 137 35.46 16.04 -1.20
CA ALA A 137 36.52 15.06 -1.40
C ALA A 137 37.16 15.18 -2.80
N GLY A 138 36.34 15.40 -3.83
CA GLY A 138 36.81 15.66 -5.20
C GLY A 138 37.68 16.91 -5.29
N ILE A 139 37.25 18.02 -4.67
CA ILE A 139 38.03 19.28 -4.62
C ILE A 139 39.35 19.09 -3.87
N VAL A 140 39.34 18.39 -2.73
CA VAL A 140 40.56 18.10 -1.97
C VAL A 140 41.51 17.22 -2.77
N LEU A 141 40.99 16.21 -3.48
CA LEU A 141 41.80 15.31 -4.29
C LEU A 141 42.43 16.02 -5.50
N THR A 142 41.68 16.90 -6.19
CA THR A 142 42.21 17.66 -7.33
C THR A 142 43.23 18.72 -6.90
N THR A 143 43.04 19.35 -5.75
CA THR A 143 44.01 20.31 -5.20
C THR A 143 45.30 19.63 -4.73
N TRP A 144 45.22 18.42 -4.19
CA TRP A 144 46.41 17.63 -3.81
C TRP A 144 47.15 17.04 -5.01
N LEU A 145 46.45 16.58 -6.04
CA LEU A 145 47.07 16.00 -7.25
C LEU A 145 47.55 17.05 -8.25
N GLY A 146 47.01 18.27 -8.19
CA GLY A 146 47.39 19.40 -9.05
C GLY A 146 48.49 20.30 -8.48
N GLY A 147 49.23 19.85 -7.47
CA GLY A 147 50.36 20.60 -6.90
C GLY A 147 51.39 20.99 -7.97
N PRO A 148 51.96 22.20 -7.91
CA PRO A 148 52.75 22.78 -9.00
C PRO A 148 53.97 21.92 -9.31
N ALA A 149 54.07 21.48 -10.57
CA ALA A 149 55.30 20.97 -11.17
C ALA A 149 56.33 22.10 -11.32
#